data_AF-A0A1G0ZRS7-F1
#
_entry.id   AF-A0A1G0ZRS7-F1
#
_cell.length_a   1.000
_cell.length_b   1.000
_cell.length_c   1.000
_cell.angle_alpha   90.00
_cell.angle_beta   90.00
_cell.angle_gamma   90.00
#
_symmetry.space_group_name_H-M   'P 1'
#
loop_
_entity.id
_entity.type
_entity.pdbx_description
1 polymer ?
#
loop_
_entity_poly.entity_id
_entity_poly.type
_entity_poly.pdbx_seq_one_letter_code
_entity_poly.pdbx_strand_id
1 'polypeptide(L)'
;MSPRNWKFRVEDILGAINAIEGYTRNMTPESFSADPRTLDAVLHNISVMGEAATCIPDEIAQQFPEIPWDKMRAIRNLVVHMYFGIRKDILWQTVRQDLPELIPHLKRMLQPV
;
A
#
# COMPACT_ATOMS: atom_id res chain seq x y z
N MET A 1 -1.01 10.62 18.15
CA MET A 1 0.10 10.15 17.29
C MET A 1 1.24 11.16 17.39
N SER A 2 2.48 10.71 17.58
CA SER A 2 3.66 11.59 17.50
C SER A 2 3.67 12.35 16.17
N PRO A 3 4.04 13.66 16.12
CA PRO A 3 4.11 14.43 14.88
C PRO A 3 5.34 14.00 14.07
N ARG A 4 5.35 12.74 13.62
CA ARG A 4 6.32 12.25 12.63
C ARG A 4 6.11 13.06 11.35
N ASN A 5 7.20 13.60 10.82
CA ASN A 5 7.21 14.28 9.53
C ASN A 5 6.52 13.41 8.46
N TRP A 6 5.67 14.02 7.62
CA TRP A 6 4.93 13.32 6.57
C TRP A 6 5.83 12.55 5.61
N LYS A 7 7.09 12.96 5.43
CA LYS A 7 8.09 12.23 4.63
C LYS A 7 8.34 10.82 5.17
N PHE A 8 8.43 10.66 6.50
CA PHE A 8 8.55 9.33 7.10
C PHE A 8 7.30 8.46 6.85
N ARG A 9 6.13 9.06 6.65
CA ARG A 9 4.91 8.32 6.29
C ARG A 9 4.96 7.85 4.84
N VAL A 10 5.50 8.66 3.94
CA VAL A 10 5.75 8.26 2.55
C VAL A 10 6.78 7.14 2.50
N GLU A 11 7.82 7.18 3.34
CA GLU A 11 8.78 6.08 3.49
C GLU A 11 8.12 4.81 4.05
N ASP A 12 7.24 4.92 5.05
CA ASP A 12 6.46 3.79 5.57
C ASP A 12 5.62 3.14 4.43
N ILE A 13 4.97 3.96 3.57
CA ILE A 13 4.20 3.50 2.40
C ILE A 13 5.11 2.77 1.40
N LEU A 14 6.23 3.38 1.01
CA LEU A 14 7.19 2.79 0.08
C LEU A 14 7.75 1.47 0.62
N GLY A 15 8.07 1.41 1.92
CA GLY A 15 8.53 0.20 2.59
C GLY A 15 7.51 -0.93 2.50
N ALA A 16 6.23 -0.62 2.77
CA ALA A 16 5.15 -1.59 2.67
C ALA A 16 4.96 -2.12 1.24
N ILE A 17 4.97 -1.24 0.23
CA ILE A 17 4.85 -1.64 -1.18
C ILE A 17 6.04 -2.53 -1.59
N ASN A 18 7.26 -2.13 -1.26
CA ASN A 18 8.47 -2.91 -1.61
C ASN A 18 8.47 -4.28 -0.93
N ALA A 19 7.96 -4.39 0.30
CA ALA A 19 7.83 -5.67 1.00
C ALA A 19 6.83 -6.59 0.27
N ILE A 20 5.67 -6.05 -0.11
CA ILE A 20 4.66 -6.75 -0.91
C ILE A 20 5.25 -7.27 -2.23
N GLU A 21 5.95 -6.41 -2.97
CA GLU A 21 6.64 -6.82 -4.22
C GLU A 21 7.68 -7.91 -3.96
N GLY A 22 8.40 -7.82 -2.84
CA GLY A 22 9.39 -8.81 -2.42
C GLY A 22 8.79 -10.19 -2.19
N TYR A 23 7.69 -10.28 -1.44
CA TYR A 23 7.01 -11.56 -1.17
C TYR A 23 6.43 -12.19 -2.43
N THR A 24 5.97 -11.36 -3.37
CA THR A 24 5.16 -11.81 -4.51
C THR A 24 5.93 -11.86 -5.83
N ARG A 25 7.22 -11.48 -5.84
CA ARG A 25 8.04 -11.33 -7.05
C ARG A 25 7.95 -12.51 -8.01
N ASN A 26 8.07 -13.73 -7.48
CA ASN A 26 8.14 -14.99 -8.23
C ASN A 26 6.88 -15.85 -8.08
N MET A 27 5.74 -15.23 -7.72
CA MET A 27 4.48 -15.94 -7.55
C MET A 27 3.60 -15.82 -8.80
N THR A 28 2.76 -16.83 -9.00
CA THR A 28 1.64 -16.77 -9.94
C THR A 28 0.36 -16.46 -9.15
N PRO A 29 -0.74 -16.05 -9.80
CA PRO A 29 -2.01 -15.86 -9.12
C PRO A 29 -2.44 -17.09 -8.29
N GLU A 30 -2.17 -18.30 -8.81
CA GLU A 30 -2.51 -19.57 -8.18
C GLU A 30 -1.65 -19.84 -6.95
N SER A 31 -0.32 -19.67 -7.06
CA SER A 31 0.57 -19.89 -5.92
C SER A 31 0.37 -18.83 -4.83
N PHE A 32 0.08 -17.58 -5.21
CA PHE A 32 -0.31 -16.52 -4.29
C PHE A 32 -1.60 -16.87 -3.54
N SER A 33 -2.62 -17.33 -4.27
CA SER A 33 -3.92 -17.67 -3.68
C SER A 33 -3.87 -18.88 -2.74
N ALA A 34 -2.90 -19.78 -2.96
CA ALA A 34 -2.70 -20.99 -2.19
C ALA A 34 -1.72 -20.84 -1.02
N ASP A 35 -1.12 -19.66 -0.80
CA ASP A 35 -0.18 -19.39 0.29
C ASP A 35 -0.75 -18.40 1.32
N PRO A 36 -1.42 -18.90 2.38
CA PRO A 36 -1.99 -18.05 3.45
C PRO A 36 -0.97 -17.14 4.11
N ARG A 37 0.28 -17.59 4.27
CA ARG A 37 1.33 -16.79 4.91
C ARG A 37 1.63 -15.55 4.09
N THR A 38 1.73 -15.70 2.77
CA THR A 38 1.98 -14.55 1.88
C THR A 38 0.75 -13.64 1.80
N LEU A 39 -0.46 -14.20 1.78
CA LEU A 39 -1.69 -13.41 1.87
C LEU A 39 -1.71 -12.54 3.14
N ASP A 40 -1.45 -13.13 4.31
CA ASP A 40 -1.43 -12.40 5.58
C ASP A 40 -0.35 -11.31 5.60
N ALA A 41 0.85 -11.61 5.08
CA ALA A 41 1.94 -10.64 4.97
C ALA A 41 1.57 -9.46 4.05
N VAL A 42 0.88 -9.73 2.94
CA VAL A 42 0.42 -8.69 2.01
C VAL A 42 -0.69 -7.84 2.63
N LEU A 43 -1.69 -8.47 3.26
CA LEU A 43 -2.78 -7.76 3.95
C LEU A 43 -2.26 -6.88 5.09
N HIS A 44 -1.28 -7.36 5.85
CA HIS A 44 -0.61 -6.56 6.87
C HIS A 44 0.03 -5.30 6.26
N ASN A 45 0.82 -5.44 5.20
CA ASN A 45 1.50 -4.30 4.57
C ASN A 45 0.52 -3.34 3.88
N ILE A 46 -0.59 -3.81 3.30
CA ILE A 46 -1.66 -2.94 2.81
C ILE A 46 -2.26 -2.12 3.95
N SER A 47 -2.43 -2.72 5.13
CA SER A 47 -2.94 -2.02 6.32
C SER A 47 -1.95 -0.96 6.81
N VAL A 48 -0.64 -1.27 6.84
CA VAL A 48 0.42 -0.30 7.17
C VAL A 48 0.44 0.87 6.20
N MET A 49 0.37 0.59 4.88
CA MET A 49 0.27 1.61 3.85
C MET A 49 -0.95 2.51 4.07
N GLY A 50 -2.12 1.92 4.33
CA GLY A 50 -3.35 2.69 4.55
C GLY A 50 -3.29 3.57 5.81
N GLU A 51 -2.73 3.07 6.91
CA GLU A 51 -2.51 3.85 8.13
C GLU A 51 -1.50 4.99 7.92
N ALA A 52 -0.43 4.75 7.15
CA ALA A 52 0.51 5.81 6.83
C ALA A 52 -0.12 6.90 5.94
N ALA A 53 -1.01 6.52 5.01
CA ALA A 53 -1.74 7.43 4.14
C ALA A 53 -2.76 8.32 4.88
N THR A 54 -3.33 7.87 6.00
CA THR A 54 -4.20 8.73 6.85
C THR A 54 -3.41 9.79 7.61
N CYS A 55 -2.10 9.58 7.79
CA CYS A 55 -1.21 10.52 8.45
C CYS A 55 -0.60 11.57 7.50
N ILE A 56 -0.89 11.51 6.19
CA ILE A 56 -0.44 12.52 5.23
C ILE A 56 -1.38 13.74 5.32
N PRO A 57 -0.87 14.95 5.59
CA PRO A 57 -1.68 16.17 5.61
C PRO A 57 -2.34 16.42 4.25
N ASP A 58 -3.56 16.94 4.27
CA ASP A 58 -4.33 17.15 3.03
C ASP A 58 -3.66 18.18 2.11
N GLU A 59 -2.97 19.18 2.66
CA GLU A 59 -2.22 20.16 1.87
C GLU A 59 -1.06 19.53 1.09
N ILE A 60 -0.48 18.44 1.62
CA ILE A 60 0.54 17.66 0.92
C ILE A 60 -0.11 16.72 -0.08
N ALA A 61 -1.18 16.02 0.31
CA ALA A 61 -1.90 15.10 -0.59
C ALA A 61 -2.41 15.81 -1.84
N GLN A 62 -2.94 17.04 -1.71
CA GLN A 62 -3.44 17.85 -2.83
C GLN A 62 -2.35 18.27 -3.83
N GLN A 63 -1.07 18.31 -3.43
CA GLN A 63 0.04 18.58 -4.33
C GLN A 63 0.41 17.37 -5.22
N PHE A 64 -0.05 16.17 -4.84
CA PHE A 64 0.20 14.91 -5.56
C PHE A 64 -1.13 14.18 -5.84
N PRO A 65 -2.03 14.78 -6.63
CA PRO A 65 -3.37 14.24 -6.89
C PRO A 65 -3.37 12.96 -7.73
N GLU A 66 -2.25 12.63 -8.38
CA GLU A 66 -2.07 11.38 -9.11
C GLU A 66 -1.95 10.16 -8.19
N ILE A 67 -1.61 10.37 -6.91
CA ILE A 67 -1.58 9.30 -5.91
C ILE A 67 -3.00 9.14 -5.33
N PRO A 68 -3.60 7.94 -5.34
CA PRO A 68 -4.97 7.71 -4.92
C PRO A 68 -5.10 7.64 -3.37
N TRP A 69 -4.79 8.74 -2.69
CA TRP A 69 -4.75 8.84 -1.23
C TRP A 69 -6.01 8.31 -0.56
N ASP A 70 -7.20 8.69 -1.02
CA ASP A 70 -8.47 8.27 -0.42
C ASP A 70 -8.71 6.77 -0.57
N LYS A 71 -8.26 6.16 -1.68
CA LYS A 71 -8.34 4.70 -1.84
C LYS A 71 -7.41 4.00 -0.85
N MET A 72 -6.17 4.49 -0.68
CA MET A 72 -5.25 3.95 0.31
C MET A 72 -5.76 4.13 1.75
N ARG A 73 -6.38 5.27 2.07
CA ARG A 73 -7.00 5.48 3.39
C ARG A 73 -8.16 4.51 3.62
N ALA A 74 -8.99 4.27 2.61
CA ALA A 74 -10.14 3.38 2.69
C ALA A 74 -9.76 1.89 2.78
N ILE A 75 -8.68 1.45 2.11
CA ILE A 75 -8.32 0.03 2.01
C ILE A 75 -7.97 -0.59 3.37
N ARG A 76 -7.47 0.21 4.33
CA ARG A 76 -7.27 -0.22 5.72
C ARG A 76 -8.54 -0.82 6.33
N ASN A 77 -9.67 -0.13 6.15
CA ASN A 77 -10.95 -0.58 6.71
C ASN A 77 -11.45 -1.83 5.98
N LEU A 78 -11.21 -1.92 4.66
CA LEU A 78 -11.56 -3.10 3.88
C LEU A 78 -10.76 -4.33 4.33
N VAL A 79 -9.46 -4.21 4.53
CA VAL A 79 -8.60 -5.34 4.92
C VAL A 79 -8.91 -5.83 6.33
N VAL A 80 -9.13 -4.92 7.28
CA VAL A 80 -9.42 -5.27 8.68
C VAL A 80 -10.82 -5.89 8.83
N HIS A 81 -11.82 -5.45 8.06
CA HIS A 81 -13.20 -5.92 8.22
C HIS A 81 -13.61 -7.02 7.24
N MET A 82 -12.95 -7.16 6.09
CA MET A 82 -13.35 -8.10 5.03
C MET A 82 -12.32 -9.21 4.76
N TYR A 83 -11.39 -9.50 5.67
CA TYR A 83 -10.42 -10.59 5.48
C TYR A 83 -11.05 -11.95 5.11
N PHE A 84 -12.32 -12.18 5.47
CA PHE A 84 -13.10 -13.37 5.10
C PHE A 84 -13.77 -13.32 3.71
N GLY A 85 -13.62 -12.22 2.95
CA GLY A 85 -14.29 -11.98 1.67
C GLY A 85 -13.45 -11.21 0.65
N ILE A 86 -12.14 -11.02 0.88
CA ILE A 86 -11.26 -10.42 -0.11
C ILE A 86 -11.16 -11.37 -1.31
N ARG A 87 -11.59 -10.85 -2.46
CA ARG A 87 -11.38 -11.46 -3.77
C ARG A 87 -9.88 -11.48 -4.08
N LYS A 88 -9.26 -12.68 -4.00
CA LYS A 88 -7.81 -12.88 -4.15
C LYS A 88 -7.29 -12.47 -5.53
N ASP A 89 -8.13 -12.59 -6.55
CA ASP A 89 -7.90 -12.10 -7.91
C ASP A 89 -7.73 -10.58 -7.95
N ILE A 90 -8.58 -9.83 -7.24
CA ILE A 90 -8.46 -8.37 -7.13
C ILE A 90 -7.23 -8.01 -6.32
N LEU A 91 -6.99 -8.70 -5.20
CA LEU A 91 -5.80 -8.46 -4.40
C LEU A 91 -4.52 -8.67 -5.22
N TRP A 92 -4.49 -9.73 -6.03
CA TRP A 92 -3.39 -10.01 -6.94
C TRP A 92 -3.20 -8.90 -7.99
N GLN A 93 -4.30 -8.40 -8.57
CA GLN A 93 -4.23 -7.26 -9.50
C GLN A 93 -3.64 -6.02 -8.81
N THR A 94 -4.13 -5.67 -7.63
CA THR A 94 -3.60 -4.53 -6.87
C THR A 94 -2.11 -4.68 -6.57
N VAL A 95 -1.69 -5.87 -6.14
CA VAL A 95 -0.28 -6.18 -5.87
C VAL A 95 0.60 -6.05 -7.12
N ARG A 96 0.13 -6.50 -8.28
CA ARG A 96 0.96 -6.61 -9.49
C ARG A 96 0.88 -5.42 -10.44
N GLN A 97 -0.16 -4.60 -10.33
CA GLN A 97 -0.44 -3.49 -11.26
C GLN A 97 -0.52 -2.17 -10.48
N ASP A 98 -1.48 -2.05 -9.57
CA ASP A 98 -1.77 -0.77 -8.92
C ASP A 98 -0.62 -0.28 -8.02
N LEU A 99 -0.06 -1.14 -7.15
CA LEU A 99 0.95 -0.72 -6.17
C LEU A 99 2.29 -0.32 -6.81
N PRO A 100 2.85 -1.06 -7.79
CA PRO A 100 4.09 -0.66 -8.47
C PRO A 100 3.99 0.71 -9.14
N GLU A 101 2.83 1.05 -9.70
CA GLU A 101 2.58 2.35 -10.34
C GLU A 101 2.69 3.53 -9.37
N LEU A 102 2.49 3.32 -8.06
CA LEU A 102 2.60 4.38 -7.06
C LEU A 102 4.05 4.74 -6.72
N ILE A 103 4.99 3.80 -6.88
CA ILE A 103 6.38 3.94 -6.40
C ILE A 103 7.06 5.19 -6.98
N PRO A 104 7.00 5.50 -8.30
CA PRO A 104 7.65 6.68 -8.86
C PRO A 104 7.09 7.99 -8.28
N HIS A 105 5.76 8.05 -8.09
CA HIS A 105 5.10 9.23 -7.54
C HIS A 105 5.49 9.47 -6.08
N LEU A 106 5.48 8.41 -5.27
CA LEU A 106 5.89 8.47 -3.86
C LEU A 106 7.37 8.85 -3.72
N LYS A 107 8.26 8.29 -4.57
CA LYS A 107 9.69 8.66 -4.57
C LYS A 107 9.89 10.13 -4.92
N ARG A 108 9.11 10.67 -5.87
CA ARG A 108 9.17 12.09 -6.24
C ARG A 108 8.86 13.01 -5.06
N MET A 109 7.95 12.64 -4.17
CA MET A 109 7.64 13.42 -2.96
C MET A 109 8.83 13.56 -2.00
N LEU A 110 9.78 12.62 -2.04
CA LEU A 110 10.93 12.59 -1.14
C LEU A 110 12.15 13.33 -1.72
N GLN A 111 12.14 13.67 -3.00
CA GLN A 111 13.24 14.39 -3.63
C GLN A 111 13.32 15.84 -3.11
N PRO A 112 14.53 16.41 -2.98
CA PRO A 112 14.67 17.83 -2.74
C PRO A 112 14.05 18.61 -3.91
N VAL A 113 13.37 19.71 -3.60
CA VAL A 113 12.96 20.71 -4.60
C VAL A 113 14.19 21.45 -5.09
#